data_AF-A0A7K0ZK21-F1
#
_entry.id   AF-A0A7K0ZK21-F1
#
_cell.length_a   1.000
_cell.length_b   1.000
_cell.length_c   1.000
_cell.angle_alpha   90.00
_cell.angle_beta   90.00
_cell.angle_gamma   90.00
#
_symmetry.space_group_name_H-M   'P 1'
#
loop_
_entity.id
_entity.type
_entity.pdbx_description
1 polymer ?
#
loop_
_entity_poly.entity_id
_entity_poly.type
_entity_poly.pdbx_seq_one_letter_code
_entity_poly.pdbx_strand_id
1 'polypeptide(L)' 'MGASRLVTADPRGRVTVGQADRPYLVHEEPDGTVVLEPAVVMSELERRFLENAALQASIEYARAHPEQRVGRRPRP' A
#
# COMPACT_ATOMS: atom_id res chain seq x y z
N MET A 1 -15.41 -22.73 4.40
CA MET A 1 -15.08 -22.80 5.83
C MET A 1 -13.59 -22.60 5.96
N GLY A 2 -13.15 -21.55 6.67
CA GLY A 2 -11.73 -21.32 6.93
C GLY A 2 -11.21 -22.34 7.95
N ALA A 3 -10.01 -22.86 7.75
CA ALA A 3 -9.37 -23.74 8.73
C ALA A 3 -8.76 -22.91 9.86
N SER A 4 -9.17 -23.18 11.10
CA SER A 4 -8.55 -22.59 12.29
C SER A 4 -7.24 -23.32 12.60
N ARG A 5 -6.18 -22.57 12.90
CA ARG A 5 -4.88 -23.12 13.27
C ARG A 5 -4.46 -22.59 14.64
N LEU A 6 -4.09 -23.49 15.55
CA LEU A 6 -3.45 -23.11 16.80
C LEU A 6 -1.98 -22.76 16.53
N VAL A 7 -1.54 -21.63 17.06
CA VAL A 7 -0.17 -21.13 17.00
C VAL A 7 0.24 -20.63 18.38
N THR A 8 1.52 -20.78 18.73
CA THR A 8 2.07 -20.36 20.02
C THR A 8 3.09 -19.25 19.79
N ALA A 9 3.07 -18.23 20.64
CA ALA A 9 4.06 -17.16 20.60
C ALA A 9 5.45 -17.66 21.01
N ASP A 10 6.49 -17.12 20.39
CA ASP A 10 7.86 -17.31 20.83
C ASP A 10 8.13 -16.58 22.17
N PRO A 11 9.30 -16.77 22.82
CA PRO A 11 9.63 -16.08 24.07
C PRO A 11 9.69 -14.54 23.97
N ARG A 12 9.66 -13.98 22.75
CA ARG A 12 9.60 -12.54 22.47
C ARG A 12 8.18 -12.06 22.18
N GLY A 13 7.18 -12.93 22.35
CA GLY A 13 5.77 -12.62 22.12
C GLY A 13 5.37 -12.57 20.65
N ARG A 14 6.19 -13.10 19.73
CA ARG A 14 5.91 -13.05 18.28
C ARG A 14 5.16 -14.30 17.84
N VAL A 15 4.17 -14.11 16.97
CA VAL A 15 3.46 -15.20 16.30
C VAL A 15 3.72 -15.09 14.80
N THR A 16 4.08 -16.21 14.17
CA THR A 16 4.27 -16.26 12.72
C THR A 16 2.99 -16.73 12.04
N VAL A 17 2.39 -15.87 11.24
CA VAL A 17 1.15 -16.13 10.50
C VAL A 17 1.42 -15.92 9.01
N GLY A 18 1.51 -17.01 8.24
CA GLY A 18 1.73 -16.94 6.78
C GLY A 18 3.14 -16.50 6.34
N GLN A 19 3.23 -15.86 5.17
CA GLN A 19 4.49 -15.37 4.60
C GLN A 19 4.86 -13.98 5.15
N ALA A 20 6.16 -13.79 5.43
CA ALA A 20 6.70 -12.71 6.26
C ALA A 20 6.71 -11.31 5.63
N ASP A 21 6.31 -11.14 4.37
CA ASP A 21 6.53 -9.91 3.60
C ASP A 21 5.25 -9.20 3.12
N ARG A 22 4.12 -9.54 3.75
CA ARG A 22 2.83 -8.87 3.49
C ARG A 22 2.47 -7.98 4.69
N PRO A 23 2.22 -6.68 4.49
CA PRO A 23 1.76 -5.84 5.58
C PRO A 23 0.30 -6.17 5.94
N TYR A 24 -0.02 -6.05 7.22
CA TYR A 24 -1.37 -6.22 7.75
C TYR A 24 -1.75 -5.01 8.60
N LEU A 25 -2.99 -4.57 8.49
CA LEU A 25 -3.62 -3.70 9.46
C LEU A 25 -4.08 -4.57 10.64
N VAL A 26 -3.80 -4.12 11.87
CA VAL A 26 -4.13 -4.84 13.08
C VAL A 26 -5.09 -4.01 13.90
N HIS A 27 -6.19 -4.63 14.34
CA HIS A 27 -7.08 -4.08 15.35
C HIS A 27 -7.49 -5.16 16.34
N GLU A 28 -7.81 -4.74 17.55
CA GLU A 28 -8.29 -5.59 18.63
C GLU A 28 -9.77 -5.31 18.87
N GLU A 29 -10.57 -6.36 18.83
CA GLU A 29 -11.99 -6.32 19.15
C GLU A 29 -12.20 -6.28 20.67
N PRO A 30 -13.36 -5.83 21.17
CA PRO A 30 -13.63 -5.73 22.61
C PRO A 30 -13.53 -7.06 23.38
N ASP A 31 -13.63 -8.19 22.69
CA ASP A 31 -13.51 -9.54 23.27
C ASP A 31 -12.06 -10.06 23.32
N GLY A 32 -11.08 -9.24 22.91
CA GLY A 32 -9.67 -9.58 22.84
C GLY A 32 -9.27 -10.32 21.55
N THR A 33 -10.18 -10.46 20.59
CA THR A 33 -9.84 -11.01 19.27
C THR A 33 -8.96 -10.04 18.50
N VAL A 34 -7.79 -10.50 18.08
CA VAL A 34 -6.90 -9.73 17.20
C VAL A 34 -7.18 -10.09 15.75
N VAL A 35 -7.60 -9.10 14.97
CA VAL A 35 -7.87 -9.24 13.54
C VAL A 35 -6.70 -8.68 12.73
N LEU A 36 -6.23 -9.47 11.76
CA LEU A 36 -5.19 -9.07 10.81
C LEU A 36 -5.77 -8.99 9.41
N GLU A 37 -5.86 -7.79 8.86
CA GLU A 37 -6.37 -7.55 7.52
C GLU A 37 -5.21 -7.24 6.57
N PRO A 38 -5.06 -7.94 5.43
CA PRO A 38 -4.00 -7.62 4.50
C PRO A 38 -4.10 -6.17 4.01
N ALA A 39 -3.04 -5.39 4.21
CA ALA A 39 -2.99 -4.00 3.84
C ALA A 39 -2.12 -3.78 2.59
N VAL A 40 -2.41 -2.71 1.86
CA VAL A 40 -1.47 -2.14 0.90
C VAL A 40 -0.96 -0.85 1.52
N VAL A 41 0.33 -0.82 1.85
CA VAL A 41 0.96 0.38 2.40
C VAL A 41 1.28 1.29 1.22
N MET A 42 0.45 2.32 1.04
CA MET A 42 0.68 3.34 0.02
C MET A 42 1.75 4.31 0.52
N SER A 43 2.66 4.72 -0.36
CA SER A 43 3.64 5.74 -0.01
C SER A 43 2.97 7.11 0.18
N GLU A 44 3.54 8.00 0.99
CA GLU A 44 3.03 9.37 1.16
C GLU A 44 2.96 10.13 -0.18
N LEU A 45 3.89 9.87 -1.11
CA LEU A 45 3.86 10.46 -2.45
C LEU A 45 2.70 9.92 -3.28
N GLU A 46 2.41 8.63 -3.18
CA GLU A 46 1.29 8.01 -3.87
C GLU A 46 -0.05 8.53 -3.34
N ARG A 47 -0.18 8.68 -2.02
CA ARG A 47 -1.34 9.33 -1.40
C ARG A 47 -1.54 10.75 -1.95
N ARG A 48 -0.49 11.58 -1.93
CA ARG A 48 -0.53 12.96 -2.47
C ARG A 48 -0.88 13.01 -3.95
N PHE A 49 -0.36 12.05 -4.73
CA PHE A 49 -0.68 11.93 -6.14
C PHE A 49 -2.17 11.61 -6.33
N LEU A 50 -2.72 10.67 -5.55
CA LEU A 50 -4.13 10.27 -5.62
C LEU A 50 -5.09 11.38 -5.17
N GLU A 51 -4.67 12.23 -4.24
CA GLU A 51 -5.44 13.39 -3.78
C GLU A 51 -5.40 14.58 -4.76
N ASN A 52 -4.49 14.59 -5.74
CA ASN A 52 -4.31 15.70 -6.66
C ASN A 52 -4.93 15.43 -8.04
N ALA A 53 -6.24 15.66 -8.16
CA ALA A 53 -6.99 15.48 -9.41
C ALA A 53 -6.45 16.32 -10.57
N ALA A 54 -5.95 17.53 -10.31
CA ALA A 54 -5.38 18.41 -11.34
C ALA A 54 -4.08 17.83 -11.95
N LEU A 55 -3.22 17.26 -11.10
CA LEU A 55 -2.00 16.58 -11.53
C LEU A 55 -2.33 15.30 -12.31
N GLN A 56 -3.32 14.53 -11.89
CA GLN A 56 -3.76 13.35 -12.65
C GLN A 56 -4.26 13.73 -14.04
N ALA A 57 -5.10 14.77 -14.13
CA ALA A 57 -5.62 15.26 -15.40
C ALA A 57 -4.50 15.76 -16.33
N SER A 58 -3.48 16.44 -15.80
CA SER A 58 -2.36 16.92 -16.62
C SER A 58 -1.49 15.78 -17.15
N ILE A 59 -1.25 14.74 -16.35
CA ILE A 59 -0.53 13.54 -16.79
C ILE A 59 -1.32 12.82 -17.89
N GLU A 60 -2.62 12.63 -17.71
CA GLU A 60 -3.46 11.96 -18.69
C GLU A 60 -3.53 12.74 -20.01
N TYR A 61 -3.70 14.05 -19.92
CA TYR A 61 -3.65 14.95 -21.07
C TYR A 61 -2.32 14.84 -21.83
N ALA A 62 -1.19 14.88 -21.11
CA ALA A 62 0.14 14.75 -21.71
C ALA A 62 0.41 13.36 -22.31
N ARG A 63 -0.22 12.31 -21.79
CA ARG A 63 -0.18 10.95 -22.37
C ARG A 63 -0.97 10.87 -23.67
N ALA A 64 -2.15 11.50 -23.71
CA ALA A 64 -3.01 11.54 -24.89
C ALA A 64 -2.46 12.44 -26.01
N HIS A 65 -1.63 13.43 -25.68
CA HIS A 65 -1.05 14.39 -26.62
C HIS A 65 0.49 14.31 -26.64
N PRO A 66 1.08 13.18 -27.07
CA PRO A 66 2.52 12.98 -27.06
C PRO A 66 3.29 13.96 -27.96
N GLU A 67 2.63 14.57 -28.95
CA GLU A 67 3.15 15.63 -29.81
C GLU A 67 3.53 16.90 -29.03
N GLN A 68 2.95 17.11 -27.85
CA GLN A 68 3.28 18.25 -26.98
C GLN A 68 4.53 18.01 -26.13
N ARG A 69 5.22 16.88 -26.30
CA ARG A 69 6.49 16.61 -25.64
C ARG A 69 7.55 17.60 -26.15
N VAL A 70 7.73 18.69 -25.40
CA VAL A 70 8.83 19.62 -25.64
C VAL A 70 10.13 18.84 -25.47
N GLY A 71 10.93 18.76 -26.53
CA GLY A 71 12.22 18.07 -26.52
C GLY A 71 13.05 18.53 -25.31
N ARG A 72 13.57 17.57 -24.53
CA ARG A 72 14.40 17.88 -23.36
C ARG A 72 15.50 18.84 -23.78
N ARG A 73 15.55 20.03 -23.18
CA ARG A 73 16.70 20.92 -23.32
C ARG A 73 17.96 20.14 -22.92
N PRO A 74 19.04 20.19 -23.71
CA PRO A 74 20.29 19.59 -23.30
C PRO A 74 20.68 20.19 -21.95
N ARG A 75 21.00 19.32 -20.99
CA ARG A 75 21.52 19.75 -19.70
C ARG A 75 22.96 20.23 -19.94
N PRO A 76 23.35 21.42 -19.48
CA PRO A 76 24.74 21.87 -19.56
C PRO A 76 25.66 20.99 -18.70
#